data_AF-A0A1N6WH03-F1
#
_entry.id   AF-A0A1N6WH03-F1
#
_cell.length_a   1.000
_cell.length_b   1.000
_cell.length_c   1.000
_cell.angle_alpha   90.00
_cell.angle_beta   90.00
_cell.angle_gamma   90.00
#
_symmetry.space_group_name_H-M   'P 1'
#
loop_
_entity.id
_entity.type
_entity.pdbx_description
1 polymer ?
#
loop_
_entity_poly.entity_id
_entity_poly.type
_entity_poly.pdbx_seq_one_letter_code
_entity_poly.pdbx_strand_id
1 'polypeptide(L)'
;MQHAKWIRFIAQFSQLSRRQRQAGIARLRGNTPQDATVALLESVAQPHLVCPACHSSHAHRHGHAHGLQRYRCVPCGRTFNALTGTPLARLRHKSLWLAYADCLLASASVRQAARQLGVHRNTAFRWRHRFLTLARTDRPLCLHGIAEADELYLLESEKGSRHLTRPARRRGGHARQRGISSEQVCILVARDRTGQTLDF
;
A
#
# COMPACT_ATOMS: atom_id res chain seq x y z
N MET A 1 -20.20 8.06 25.18
CA MET A 1 -21.46 7.39 25.59
C MET A 1 -21.15 6.40 26.70
N GLN A 2 -21.89 6.37 27.80
CA GLN A 2 -21.70 5.36 28.86
C GLN A 2 -21.99 3.96 28.27
N HIS A 3 -21.17 2.96 28.63
CA HIS A 3 -21.25 1.58 28.11
C HIS A 3 -22.67 0.98 28.23
N ALA A 4 -23.33 1.22 29.36
CA ALA A 4 -24.71 0.77 29.58
C ALA A 4 -25.73 1.41 28.61
N LYS A 5 -25.56 2.70 28.28
CA LYS A 5 -26.41 3.39 27.30
C LYS A 5 -26.18 2.87 25.89
N TRP A 6 -24.95 2.44 25.57
CA TRP A 6 -24.62 1.83 24.29
C TRP A 6 -25.25 0.45 24.10
N ILE A 7 -25.17 -0.42 25.11
CA ILE A 7 -25.82 -1.74 25.06
C ILE A 7 -27.33 -1.60 24.86
N ARG A 8 -27.97 -0.69 25.60
CA ARG A 8 -29.41 -0.44 25.48
C ARG A 8 -29.81 0.08 24.10
N PHE A 9 -28.97 0.93 23.50
CA PHE A 9 -29.17 1.42 22.13
C PHE A 9 -29.03 0.29 21.09
N ILE A 10 -28.01 -0.57 21.19
CA ILE A 10 -27.81 -1.68 20.25
C ILE A 10 -28.92 -2.73 20.36
N ALA A 11 -29.43 -3.00 21.56
CA ALA A 11 -30.54 -3.95 21.75
C ALA A 11 -31.79 -3.58 20.91
N GLN A 12 -32.01 -2.29 20.65
CA GLN A 12 -33.13 -1.79 19.84
C GLN A 12 -33.01 -2.16 18.35
N PHE A 13 -31.83 -2.55 17.86
CA PHE A 13 -31.64 -2.96 16.46
C PHE A 13 -32.40 -4.24 16.11
N SER A 14 -32.63 -5.11 17.09
CA SER A 14 -33.43 -6.33 16.91
C SER A 14 -34.87 -6.04 16.45
N GLN A 15 -35.40 -4.87 16.83
CA GLN A 15 -36.77 -4.44 16.57
C GLN A 15 -36.93 -3.70 15.22
N LEU A 16 -35.84 -3.43 14.51
CA LEU A 16 -35.91 -2.71 13.22
C LEU A 16 -36.53 -3.58 12.13
N SER A 17 -37.42 -3.00 11.33
CA SER A 17 -37.92 -3.62 10.10
C SER A 17 -36.81 -3.83 9.06
N ARG A 18 -37.01 -4.71 8.08
CA ARG A 18 -36.05 -4.96 6.99
C ARG A 18 -35.59 -3.67 6.28
N ARG A 19 -36.51 -2.75 6.02
CA ARG A 19 -36.23 -1.45 5.37
C ARG A 19 -35.42 -0.52 6.27
N GLN A 20 -35.74 -0.45 7.57
CA GLN A 20 -34.97 0.33 8.55
C GLN A 20 -33.58 -0.26 8.79
N ARG A 21 -33.44 -1.60 8.79
CA ARG A 21 -32.13 -2.26 8.82
C ARG A 21 -31.31 -1.91 7.60
N GLN A 22 -31.88 -1.96 6.39
CA GLN A 22 -31.19 -1.58 5.16
C GLN A 22 -30.77 -0.09 5.16
N ALA A 23 -31.66 0.83 5.58
CA ALA A 23 -31.34 2.25 5.70
C ALA A 23 -30.28 2.52 6.79
N GLY A 24 -30.38 1.83 7.93
CA GLY A 24 -29.40 1.90 9.02
C GLY A 24 -28.05 1.36 8.61
N ILE A 25 -28.00 0.22 7.92
CA ILE A 25 -26.78 -0.34 7.33
C ILE A 25 -26.20 0.64 6.31
N ALA A 26 -26.99 1.23 5.42
CA ALA A 26 -26.50 2.23 4.46
C ALA A 26 -25.91 3.47 5.14
N ARG A 27 -26.49 3.91 6.26
CA ARG A 27 -26.06 5.09 7.01
C ARG A 27 -24.85 4.81 7.93
N LEU A 28 -24.75 3.59 8.47
CA LEU A 28 -23.57 3.09 9.18
C LEU A 28 -22.41 2.83 8.21
N ARG A 29 -22.70 2.26 7.02
CA ARG A 29 -21.77 2.18 5.87
C ARG A 29 -21.43 3.56 5.31
N GLY A 30 -22.17 4.60 5.68
CA GLY A 30 -21.88 6.00 5.38
C GLY A 30 -20.55 6.49 5.96
N ASN A 31 -19.89 5.72 6.83
CA ASN A 31 -18.50 5.95 7.20
C ASN A 31 -17.55 5.29 6.20
N THR A 32 -17.24 6.09 5.18
CA THR A 32 -15.93 6.32 4.56
C THR A 32 -15.07 5.12 4.13
N PRO A 33 -14.49 5.14 2.91
CA PRO A 33 -13.38 4.26 2.50
C PRO A 33 -12.21 4.20 3.50
N GLN A 34 -12.11 5.19 4.40
CA GLN A 34 -11.18 5.19 5.52
C GLN A 34 -11.34 3.99 6.45
N ASP A 35 -12.58 3.60 6.76
CA ASP A 35 -12.88 2.56 7.75
C ASP A 35 -12.50 1.19 7.20
N ALA A 36 -12.72 0.96 5.91
CA ALA A 36 -12.32 -0.28 5.23
C ALA A 36 -10.79 -0.44 5.18
N THR A 37 -10.06 0.60 4.77
CA THR A 37 -8.58 0.53 4.76
C THR A 37 -8.03 0.35 6.17
N VAL A 38 -8.53 1.12 7.13
CA VAL A 38 -8.08 1.04 8.52
C VAL A 38 -8.36 -0.33 9.12
N ALA A 39 -9.57 -0.86 8.91
CA ALA A 39 -9.94 -2.18 9.39
C ALA A 39 -9.03 -3.26 8.80
N LEU A 40 -8.73 -3.21 7.50
CA LEU A 40 -7.81 -4.14 6.86
C LEU A 40 -6.39 -4.03 7.45
N LEU A 41 -5.88 -2.81 7.61
CA LEU A 41 -4.55 -2.59 8.19
C LEU A 41 -4.46 -3.14 9.62
N GLU A 42 -5.50 -2.92 10.42
CA GLU A 42 -5.54 -3.42 11.80
C GLU A 42 -5.72 -4.93 11.86
N SER A 43 -6.55 -5.53 11.01
CA SER A 43 -6.75 -6.99 10.98
C SER A 43 -5.48 -7.74 10.59
N VAL A 44 -4.71 -7.19 9.65
CA VAL A 44 -3.42 -7.77 9.23
C VAL A 44 -2.33 -7.55 10.29
N ALA A 45 -2.31 -6.40 10.95
CA ALA A 45 -1.25 -6.08 11.91
C ALA A 45 -1.45 -6.74 13.29
N GLN A 46 -2.69 -6.94 13.74
CA GLN A 46 -3.01 -7.45 15.09
C GLN A 46 -2.31 -8.77 15.44
N PRO A 47 -2.30 -9.81 14.57
CA PRO A 47 -1.63 -11.08 14.88
C PRO A 47 -0.11 -10.96 15.08
N HIS A 48 0.51 -9.92 14.51
CA HIS A 48 1.96 -9.72 14.50
C HIS A 48 2.39 -8.50 15.32
N LEU A 49 1.50 -8.04 16.21
CA LEU A 49 1.68 -6.78 16.92
C LEU A 49 2.70 -6.93 18.06
N VAL A 50 3.93 -6.48 17.81
CA VAL A 50 5.00 -6.45 18.81
C VAL A 50 5.56 -5.04 18.97
N CYS A 51 6.09 -4.74 20.15
CA CYS A 51 6.75 -3.46 20.40
C CYS A 51 7.98 -3.33 19.49
N PRO A 52 8.12 -2.24 18.71
CA PRO A 52 9.27 -2.07 17.81
C PRO A 52 10.59 -1.77 18.53
N ALA A 53 10.56 -1.51 19.85
CA ALA A 53 11.75 -1.18 20.64
C ALA A 53 12.29 -2.36 21.46
N CYS A 54 11.39 -3.20 22.00
CA CYS A 54 11.78 -4.31 22.88
C CYS A 54 11.15 -5.65 22.48
N HIS A 55 10.47 -5.72 21.33
CA HIS A 55 9.85 -6.91 20.73
C HIS A 55 8.81 -7.66 21.60
N SER A 56 8.43 -7.08 22.74
CA SER A 56 7.36 -7.65 23.58
C SER A 56 6.00 -7.55 22.89
N SER A 57 5.20 -8.62 22.98
CA SER A 57 3.78 -8.65 22.60
C SER A 57 2.87 -8.06 23.68
N HIS A 58 3.41 -7.72 24.86
CA HIS A 58 2.61 -7.19 25.96
C HIS A 58 2.38 -5.68 25.79
N ALA A 59 1.26 -5.33 25.16
CA ALA A 59 0.83 -3.96 24.96
C ALA A 59 -0.69 -3.80 25.19
N HIS A 60 -1.11 -2.62 25.61
CA HIS A 60 -2.53 -2.27 25.76
C HIS A 60 -2.93 -1.17 24.78
N ARG A 61 -4.23 -1.09 24.48
CA ARG A 61 -4.82 -0.04 23.64
C ARG A 61 -4.68 1.32 24.34
N HIS A 62 -4.10 2.29 23.65
CA HIS A 62 -3.75 3.62 24.18
C HIS A 62 -4.36 4.74 23.31
N GLY A 63 -5.67 4.66 23.09
CA GLY A 63 -6.43 5.61 22.27
C GLY A 63 -6.17 5.48 20.77
N HIS A 64 -6.64 6.47 19.99
CA HIS A 64 -6.53 6.48 18.53
C HIS A 64 -5.82 7.74 18.07
N ALA A 65 -5.07 7.66 16.97
CA ALA A 65 -4.54 8.84 16.27
C ALA A 65 -4.49 8.62 14.77
N HIS A 66 -4.85 9.67 14.02
CA HIS A 66 -4.85 9.66 12.55
C HIS A 66 -5.60 8.47 11.93
N GLY A 67 -6.69 8.05 12.59
CA GLY A 67 -7.54 6.94 12.17
C GLY A 67 -6.98 5.55 12.44
N LEU A 68 -5.98 5.37 13.31
CA LEU A 68 -5.49 4.05 13.71
C LEU A 68 -5.48 3.91 15.24
N GLN A 69 -5.72 2.69 15.73
CA GLN A 69 -5.49 2.30 17.11
C GLN A 69 -4.01 2.47 17.47
N ARG A 70 -3.76 3.16 18.58
CA ARG A 70 -2.43 3.24 19.20
C ARG A 70 -2.31 2.17 20.28
N TYR A 71 -1.10 1.65 20.42
CA TYR A 71 -0.73 0.69 21.45
C TYR A 71 0.39 1.28 22.28
N ARG A 72 0.39 0.96 23.57
CA ARG A 72 1.49 1.28 24.48
C ARG A 72 2.04 -0.01 25.05
N CYS A 73 3.33 -0.23 24.81
CA CYS A 73 4.06 -1.36 25.36
C CYS A 73 4.09 -1.26 26.89
N VAL A 74 3.80 -2.36 27.58
CA VAL A 74 3.81 -2.40 29.04
C VAL A 74 5.26 -2.41 29.58
N PRO A 75 6.17 -3.27 29.08
CA PRO A 75 7.56 -3.29 29.55
C PRO A 75 8.34 -1.97 29.39
N CYS A 76 8.27 -1.33 28.21
CA CYS A 76 9.14 -0.19 27.90
C CYS A 76 8.39 1.15 27.74
N GLY A 77 7.06 1.15 27.88
CA GLY A 77 6.23 2.35 27.79
C GLY A 77 6.11 2.99 26.40
N ARG A 78 6.81 2.48 25.38
CA ARG A 78 6.82 3.02 24.01
C ARG A 78 5.45 2.89 23.34
N THR A 79 5.01 3.93 22.64
CA THR A 79 3.78 3.88 21.84
C THR A 79 4.04 3.57 20.37
N PHE A 80 3.17 2.79 19.76
CA PHE A 80 3.23 2.39 18.36
C PHE A 80 1.83 2.11 17.79
N ASN A 81 1.72 1.82 16.50
CA ASN A 81 0.47 1.47 15.81
C ASN A 81 0.74 0.41 14.73
N ALA A 82 -0.33 -0.04 14.06
CA ALA A 82 -0.29 -1.05 12.99
C ALA A 82 0.71 -0.75 11.85
N LEU A 83 1.03 0.53 11.59
CA LEU A 83 1.94 0.93 10.52
C LEU A 83 3.37 1.23 11.00
N THR A 84 3.64 1.13 12.31
CA THR A 84 4.96 1.48 12.85
C THR A 84 6.01 0.50 12.32
N GLY A 85 7.14 1.02 11.84
CA GLY A 85 8.18 0.20 11.19
C GLY A 85 7.91 -0.15 9.73
N THR A 86 6.73 0.17 9.19
CA THR A 86 6.40 -0.10 7.78
C THR A 86 6.74 1.11 6.88
N PRO A 87 7.00 0.91 5.58
CA PRO A 87 7.13 1.99 4.60
C PRO A 87 5.89 2.90 4.50
N LEU A 88 4.71 2.40 4.91
CA LEU A 88 3.45 3.14 4.92
C LEU A 88 3.28 4.06 6.14
N ALA A 89 4.22 4.02 7.10
CA ALA A 89 4.20 4.88 8.27
C ALA A 89 4.10 6.38 7.88
N ARG A 90 3.27 7.11 8.63
CA ARG A 90 3.06 8.57 8.51
C ARG A 90 2.45 9.04 7.18
N LEU A 91 2.04 8.13 6.29
CA LEU A 91 1.30 8.50 5.10
C LEU A 91 -0.14 8.97 5.47
N ARG A 92 -0.62 9.99 4.76
CA ARG A 92 -1.97 10.58 4.92
C ARG A 92 -2.96 9.98 3.91
N HIS A 93 -4.24 10.33 4.05
CA HIS A 93 -5.37 9.88 3.21
C HIS A 93 -5.49 8.36 3.08
N LYS A 94 -5.50 7.65 4.21
CA LYS A 94 -5.60 6.18 4.26
C LYS A 94 -6.85 5.66 3.53
N SER A 95 -7.92 6.43 3.52
CA SER A 95 -9.14 6.14 2.76
C SER A 95 -8.92 5.91 1.27
N LEU A 96 -7.90 6.53 0.69
CA LEU A 96 -7.62 6.45 -0.75
C LEU A 96 -6.60 5.36 -1.10
N TRP A 97 -6.03 4.67 -0.11
CA TRP A 97 -4.93 3.75 -0.35
C TRP A 97 -5.33 2.50 -1.11
N LEU A 98 -6.52 1.94 -0.85
CA LEU A 98 -7.03 0.79 -1.61
C LEU A 98 -7.25 1.17 -3.07
N ALA A 99 -7.97 2.27 -3.32
CA ALA A 99 -8.17 2.79 -4.67
C ALA A 99 -6.84 3.18 -5.36
N TYR A 100 -5.84 3.62 -4.59
CA TYR A 100 -4.49 3.85 -5.11
C TYR A 100 -3.74 2.56 -5.45
N ALA A 101 -3.92 1.49 -4.64
CA ALA A 101 -3.40 0.17 -4.95
C ALA A 101 -4.01 -0.36 -6.26
N ASP A 102 -5.31 -0.18 -6.47
CA ASP A 102 -5.98 -0.53 -7.73
C ASP A 102 -5.37 0.24 -8.93
N CYS A 103 -5.10 1.54 -8.75
CA CYS A 103 -4.41 2.34 -9.77
C CYS A 103 -3.00 1.80 -10.07
N LEU A 104 -2.27 1.33 -9.06
CA LEU A 104 -0.94 0.73 -9.24
C LEU A 104 -1.02 -0.59 -10.00
N LEU A 105 -1.97 -1.47 -9.64
CA LEU A 105 -2.19 -2.76 -10.30
C LEU A 105 -2.62 -2.56 -11.77
N ALA A 106 -3.42 -1.54 -12.06
CA ALA A 106 -3.79 -1.14 -13.41
C ALA A 106 -2.65 -0.42 -14.19
N SER A 107 -1.42 -0.40 -13.65
CA SER A 107 -0.26 0.29 -14.24
C SER A 107 -0.49 1.78 -14.54
N ALA A 108 -1.40 2.44 -13.82
CA ALA A 108 -1.71 3.84 -14.05
C ALA A 108 -0.48 4.73 -13.77
N SER A 109 -0.32 5.77 -14.59
CA SER A 109 0.73 6.76 -14.34
C SER A 109 0.45 7.54 -13.06
N VAL A 110 1.50 8.06 -12.40
CA VAL A 110 1.36 8.89 -11.19
C VAL A 110 0.41 10.07 -11.40
N ARG A 111 0.42 10.68 -12.59
CA ARG A 111 -0.47 11.81 -12.91
C ARG A 111 -1.92 11.36 -13.09
N GLN A 112 -2.13 10.20 -13.70
CA GLN A 112 -3.46 9.62 -13.88
C GLN A 112 -4.07 9.23 -12.54
N ALA A 113 -3.33 8.50 -11.70
CA ALA A 113 -3.77 8.12 -10.35
C ALA A 113 -4.07 9.36 -9.49
N ALA A 114 -3.21 10.38 -9.55
CA ALA A 114 -3.43 11.65 -8.85
C ALA A 114 -4.74 12.34 -9.26
N ARG A 115 -5.04 12.38 -10.57
CA ARG A 115 -6.28 12.96 -11.11
C ARG A 115 -7.50 12.14 -10.69
N GLN A 116 -7.44 10.81 -10.82
CA GLN A 116 -8.53 9.90 -10.48
C GLN A 116 -8.91 9.99 -8.99
N LEU A 117 -7.92 10.13 -8.11
CA LEU A 117 -8.12 10.14 -6.66
C LEU A 117 -8.25 11.55 -6.07
N GLY A 118 -8.18 12.60 -6.90
CA GLY A 118 -8.26 13.99 -6.43
C GLY A 118 -7.13 14.41 -5.50
N VAL A 119 -5.92 13.84 -5.65
CA VAL A 119 -4.75 14.18 -4.82
C VAL A 119 -3.67 14.90 -5.62
N HIS A 120 -2.84 15.67 -4.93
CA HIS A 120 -1.70 16.32 -5.58
C HIS A 120 -0.69 15.27 -6.12
N ARG A 121 -0.08 15.54 -7.28
CA ARG A 121 0.88 14.63 -7.95
C ARG A 121 2.01 14.17 -7.03
N ASN A 122 2.52 15.06 -6.18
CA ASN A 122 3.61 14.72 -5.25
C ASN A 122 3.15 13.74 -4.15
N THR A 123 1.88 13.79 -3.75
CA THR A 123 1.28 12.83 -2.81
C THR A 123 1.22 11.44 -3.44
N ALA A 124 0.67 11.33 -4.65
CA ALA A 124 0.64 10.09 -5.42
C ALA A 124 2.06 9.55 -5.69
N PHE A 125 3.01 10.43 -6.06
CA PHE A 125 4.41 10.04 -6.26
C PHE A 125 5.04 9.45 -5.00
N ARG A 126 4.83 10.10 -3.84
CA ARG A 126 5.31 9.60 -2.55
C ARG A 126 4.68 8.24 -2.21
N TRP A 127 3.37 8.07 -2.44
CA TRP A 127 2.71 6.79 -2.25
C TRP A 127 3.29 5.71 -3.16
N ARG A 128 3.51 6.00 -4.46
CA ARG A 128 4.13 5.05 -5.39
C ARG A 128 5.43 4.50 -4.83
N HIS A 129 6.33 5.36 -4.38
CA HIS A 129 7.60 4.93 -3.83
C HIS A 129 7.43 4.04 -2.60
N ARG A 130 6.56 4.41 -1.65
CA ARG A 130 6.35 3.62 -0.43
C ARG A 130 5.68 2.27 -0.68
N PHE A 131 4.68 2.22 -1.56
CA PHE A 131 4.00 0.97 -1.92
C PHE A 131 4.95 0.04 -2.68
N LEU A 132 5.72 0.58 -3.64
CA LEU A 132 6.68 -0.23 -4.39
C LEU A 132 7.86 -0.71 -3.55
N THR A 133 8.25 0.02 -2.48
CA THR A 133 9.26 -0.51 -1.53
C THR A 133 8.81 -1.83 -0.92
N LEU A 134 7.51 -2.00 -0.64
CA LEU A 134 6.96 -3.27 -0.14
C LEU A 134 6.85 -4.32 -1.23
N ALA A 135 6.36 -3.95 -2.42
CA ALA A 135 6.24 -4.89 -3.54
C ALA A 135 7.60 -5.46 -3.97
N ARG A 136 8.70 -4.70 -3.82
CA ARG A 136 10.06 -5.18 -4.13
C ARG A 136 10.48 -6.39 -3.29
N THR A 137 9.96 -6.54 -2.07
CA THR A 137 10.26 -7.66 -1.18
C THR A 137 9.30 -8.83 -1.35
N ASP A 138 8.22 -8.64 -2.11
CA ASP A 138 7.22 -9.67 -2.41
C ASP A 138 7.61 -10.40 -3.69
N ARG A 139 8.71 -11.15 -3.62
CA ARG A 139 9.25 -11.95 -4.73
C ARG A 139 9.34 -13.41 -4.30
N PRO A 140 8.99 -14.37 -5.17
CA PRO A 140 9.23 -15.78 -4.90
C PRO A 140 10.74 -16.05 -4.77
N LEU A 141 11.14 -17.03 -3.96
CA LEU A 141 12.55 -17.40 -3.81
C LEU A 141 13.09 -18.08 -5.07
N CYS A 142 12.26 -18.86 -5.76
CA CYS A 142 12.58 -19.57 -6.99
C CYS A 142 11.30 -19.81 -7.82
N LEU A 143 11.49 -20.06 -9.11
CA LEU A 143 10.44 -20.54 -10.01
C LEU A 143 10.34 -22.06 -9.96
N HIS A 144 9.16 -22.60 -10.17
CA HIS A 144 8.89 -24.04 -10.06
C HIS A 144 8.48 -24.66 -11.39
N GLY A 145 9.03 -25.84 -11.70
CA GLY A 145 8.67 -26.61 -12.89
C GLY A 145 9.16 -25.95 -14.19
N ILE A 146 8.24 -25.70 -15.11
CA ILE A 146 8.54 -25.07 -16.41
C ILE A 146 8.35 -23.56 -16.28
N ALA A 147 9.43 -22.82 -16.54
CA ALA A 147 9.43 -21.37 -16.61
C ALA A 147 9.75 -20.89 -18.03
N GLU A 148 9.07 -19.82 -18.42
CA GLU A 148 9.33 -19.07 -19.64
C GLU A 148 10.03 -17.77 -19.26
N ALA A 149 11.05 -17.39 -20.03
CA ALA A 149 11.81 -16.18 -19.80
C ALA A 149 11.82 -15.34 -21.08
N ASP A 150 11.60 -14.05 -20.94
CA ASP A 150 11.64 -13.09 -22.03
C ASP A 150 12.33 -11.79 -21.59
N GLU A 151 12.86 -11.06 -22.55
CA GLU A 151 13.71 -9.89 -22.33
C GLU A 151 13.04 -8.63 -22.87
N LEU A 152 13.05 -7.57 -22.06
CA LEU A 152 12.62 -6.24 -22.47
C LEU A 152 13.79 -5.27 -22.44
N TYR A 153 14.15 -4.74 -23.60
CA TYR A 153 15.16 -3.70 -23.71
C TYR A 153 14.54 -2.31 -23.65
N LEU A 154 14.89 -1.55 -22.62
CA LEU A 154 14.48 -0.15 -22.45
C LEU A 154 15.70 0.75 -22.55
N LEU A 155 15.56 1.93 -23.15
CA LEU A 155 16.63 2.92 -23.09
C LEU A 155 16.95 3.25 -21.64
N GLU A 156 18.24 3.17 -21.30
CA GLU A 156 18.70 3.50 -19.96
C GLU A 156 18.26 4.92 -19.60
N SER A 157 17.71 5.07 -18.39
CA SER A 157 17.15 6.33 -17.91
C SER A 157 17.84 6.74 -16.62
N GLU A 158 18.76 7.70 -16.71
CA GLU A 158 19.44 8.34 -15.56
C GLU A 158 18.59 9.45 -14.91
N LYS A 159 17.26 9.35 -15.03
CA LYS A 159 16.36 10.38 -14.52
C LYS A 159 16.47 10.48 -12.99
N GLY A 160 16.89 11.64 -12.52
CA GLY A 160 17.10 11.91 -11.09
C GLY A 160 18.55 11.75 -10.65
N SER A 161 19.47 11.30 -11.53
CA SER A 161 20.90 11.42 -11.28
C SER A 161 21.34 12.90 -11.29
N ARG A 162 22.29 13.24 -10.42
CA ARG A 162 22.95 14.56 -10.39
C ARG A 162 24.20 14.60 -11.26
N HIS A 163 24.72 13.44 -11.65
CA HIS A 163 25.90 13.27 -12.49
C HIS A 163 25.52 12.35 -13.64
N LEU A 164 25.32 12.93 -14.83
CA LEU A 164 24.99 12.16 -16.02
C LEU A 164 26.27 11.73 -16.72
N THR A 165 26.32 10.48 -17.17
CA THR A 165 27.45 9.95 -17.97
C THR A 165 27.36 10.36 -19.45
N ARG A 166 26.25 10.99 -19.84
CA ARG A 166 25.92 11.42 -21.20
C ARG A 166 24.99 12.65 -21.20
N PRO A 167 24.77 13.31 -22.35
CA PRO A 167 23.81 14.42 -22.44
C PRO A 167 22.38 14.01 -22.07
N ALA A 168 21.64 14.95 -21.47
CA ALA A 168 20.26 14.72 -21.05
C ALA A 168 19.33 14.40 -22.24
N ARG A 169 18.53 13.33 -22.10
CA ARG A 169 17.54 12.91 -23.11
C ARG A 169 16.18 13.56 -22.89
N ARG A 170 15.47 13.81 -23.99
CA ARG A 170 14.03 14.14 -23.97
C ARG A 170 13.19 12.86 -23.94
N ARG A 171 11.95 12.98 -23.47
CA ARG A 171 11.00 11.86 -23.43
C ARG A 171 10.71 11.37 -24.85
N GLY A 172 10.72 10.05 -25.06
CA GLY A 172 10.50 9.44 -26.39
C GLY A 172 11.73 9.48 -27.30
N GLY A 173 12.93 9.70 -26.76
CA GLY A 173 14.17 9.56 -27.53
C GLY A 173 14.40 8.13 -28.02
N HIS A 174 15.25 7.99 -29.03
CA HIS A 174 15.70 6.71 -29.61
C HIS A 174 17.18 6.45 -29.24
N ALA A 175 17.61 5.19 -29.39
CA ALA A 175 19.04 4.85 -29.33
C ALA A 175 19.76 5.43 -30.55
N ARG A 176 21.03 5.81 -30.41
CA ARG A 176 21.84 6.25 -31.55
C ARG A 176 22.26 5.07 -32.41
N GLN A 177 22.53 3.93 -31.78
CA GLN A 177 22.88 2.68 -32.46
C GLN A 177 21.62 1.91 -32.87
N ARG A 178 21.70 1.21 -34.01
CA ARG A 178 20.65 0.29 -34.46
C ARG A 178 20.79 -1.05 -33.74
N GLY A 179 19.67 -1.63 -33.31
CA GLY A 179 19.66 -2.91 -32.59
C GLY A 179 19.84 -2.77 -31.08
N ILE A 180 20.26 -3.86 -30.44
CA ILE A 180 20.57 -3.89 -29.00
C ILE A 180 21.96 -3.30 -28.78
N SER A 181 22.09 -2.35 -27.86
CA SER A 181 23.34 -1.66 -27.55
C SER A 181 23.49 -1.34 -26.07
N SER A 182 24.65 -0.80 -25.69
CA SER A 182 24.92 -0.30 -24.34
C SER A 182 24.06 0.90 -23.91
N GLU A 183 23.22 1.42 -24.81
CA GLU A 183 22.26 2.49 -24.49
C GLU A 183 20.96 1.95 -23.87
N GLN A 184 20.77 0.63 -23.87
CA GLN A 184 19.60 -0.05 -23.32
C GLN A 184 19.96 -0.86 -22.08
N VAL A 185 19.01 -0.87 -21.14
CA VAL A 185 18.96 -1.82 -20.02
C VAL A 185 18.11 -2.99 -20.47
N CYS A 186 18.66 -4.20 -20.38
CA CYS A 186 17.90 -5.43 -20.50
C CYS A 186 17.20 -5.70 -19.16
N ILE A 187 15.90 -5.87 -19.21
CA ILE A 187 15.10 -6.35 -18.07
C ILE A 187 14.68 -7.77 -18.43
N LEU A 188 15.23 -8.75 -17.73
CA LEU A 188 14.86 -10.15 -17.91
C LEU A 188 13.70 -10.47 -16.98
N VAL A 189 12.61 -10.99 -17.54
CA VAL A 189 11.45 -11.44 -16.77
C VAL A 189 11.24 -12.91 -17.01
N ALA A 190 11.16 -13.69 -15.94
CA ALA A 190 10.85 -15.10 -15.99
C ALA A 190 9.55 -15.39 -15.22
N ARG A 191 8.69 -16.22 -15.80
CA ARG A 191 7.41 -16.60 -15.21
C ARG A 191 7.20 -18.10 -15.33
N ASP A 192 6.80 -18.74 -14.24
CA ASP A 192 6.42 -20.16 -14.27
C ASP A 192 4.94 -20.36 -14.57
N ARG A 193 4.59 -21.59 -14.95
CA ARG A 193 3.20 -21.98 -15.24
C ARG A 193 2.28 -21.95 -14.01
N THR A 194 2.83 -21.82 -12.81
CA THR A 194 2.05 -21.62 -11.57
C THR A 194 1.68 -20.15 -11.34
N GLY A 195 2.25 -19.24 -12.15
CA GLY A 195 1.97 -17.81 -12.14
C GLY A 195 2.95 -16.98 -11.31
N GLN A 196 4.01 -17.58 -10.78
CA GLN A 196 5.07 -16.86 -10.06
C GLN A 196 5.97 -16.14 -11.06
N THR A 197 6.47 -14.96 -10.71
CA THR A 197 7.27 -14.11 -11.61
C THR A 197 8.50 -13.56 -10.91
N LEU A 198 9.63 -13.60 -11.61
CA LEU A 198 10.90 -13.02 -11.22
C LEU A 198 11.39 -12.04 -12.28
N ASP A 199 11.97 -10.93 -11.84
CA ASP A 199 12.57 -9.90 -12.67
C ASP A 199 14.00 -9.57 -12.19
N PHE A 200 14.92 -9.45 -13.15
CA PHE A 200 16.36 -9.22 -12.96
C PHE A 200 16.81 -7.88 -13.56
#